data_AF-A0A8T5A5D8-F1
#
_entry.id   AF-A0A8T5A5D8-F1
#
_cell.length_a   1.000
_cell.length_b   1.000
_cell.length_c   1.000
_cell.angle_alpha   90.00
_cell.angle_beta   90.00
_cell.angle_gamma   90.00
#
_symmetry.space_group_name_H-M   'P 1'
#
loop_
_entity.id
_entity.type
_entity.pdbx_description
1 polymer ?
#
loop_
_entity_poly.entity_id
_entity_poly.type
_entity_poly.pdbx_seq_one_letter_code
_entity_poly.pdbx_strand_id
1 'polypeptide(L)'
;MTGQSSVEAFKTLRLKIAEVKQVIVDTQAIRRKLIESLQELYNIVKRWAAEDEDAARTAAYIAQTINNIAKAYDEREVDNILEEAKKLLETLKAKQRGEGV
;
A
#
# COMPACT_ATOMS: atom_id res chain seq x y z
N MET A 1 1.28 52.66 4.53
CA MET A 1 -0.02 51.94 4.66
C MET A 1 0.10 50.50 4.15
N THR A 2 0.88 49.63 4.80
CA THR A 2 1.17 48.27 4.27
C THR A 2 0.90 47.13 5.25
N GLY A 3 0.44 47.42 6.48
CA GLY A 3 0.22 46.41 7.52
C GLY A 3 -1.16 45.72 7.49
N GLN A 4 -2.20 46.34 6.93
CA GLN A 4 -3.57 45.80 6.96
C GLN A 4 -3.79 44.66 5.94
N SER A 5 -3.28 44.82 4.71
CA SER A 5 -3.39 43.85 3.61
C SER A 5 -2.83 42.46 3.97
N SER A 6 -1.68 42.40 4.65
CA SER A 6 -1.06 41.13 5.04
C SER A 6 -1.89 40.39 6.08
N VAL A 7 -2.49 41.09 7.05
CA VAL A 7 -3.31 40.47 8.11
C VAL A 7 -4.60 39.90 7.53
N GLU A 8 -5.22 40.60 6.57
CA GLU A 8 -6.40 40.11 5.84
C GLU A 8 -6.07 38.92 4.95
N ALA A 9 -4.90 38.92 4.30
CA ALA A 9 -4.42 37.76 3.55
C ALA A 9 -4.23 36.53 4.44
N PHE A 10 -3.60 36.68 5.63
CA PHE A 10 -3.42 35.59 6.59
C PHE A 10 -4.75 35.07 7.16
N LYS A 11 -5.69 35.97 7.46
CA LYS A 11 -7.03 35.61 7.94
C LYS A 11 -7.81 34.83 6.87
N THR A 12 -7.72 35.28 5.62
CA THR A 12 -8.33 34.61 4.46
C THR A 12 -7.72 33.23 4.22
N LEU A 13 -6.39 33.09 4.38
CA LEU A 13 -5.69 31.81 4.27
C LEU A 13 -6.11 30.84 5.38
N ARG A 14 -6.21 31.30 6.63
CA ARG A 14 -6.70 30.47 7.75
C ARG A 14 -8.14 29.99 7.53
N LEU A 15 -9.01 30.84 7.00
CA LEU A 15 -10.40 30.47 6.68
C LEU A 15 -10.46 29.45 5.53
N LYS A 16 -9.64 29.62 4.48
CA LYS A 16 -9.52 28.64 3.38
C LYS A 16 -8.96 27.29 3.82
N ILE A 17 -8.01 27.28 4.76
CA ILE A 17 -7.47 26.03 5.33
C ILE A 17 -8.52 25.32 6.18
N ALA A 18 -9.37 26.06 6.90
CA ALA A 18 -10.47 25.49 7.68
C ALA A 18 -11.59 24.86 6.81
N GLU A 19 -11.70 25.25 5.53
CA GLU A 19 -12.65 24.68 4.57
C GLU A 19 -12.17 23.39 3.89
N VAL A 20 -10.92 22.95 4.11
CA VAL A 20 -10.48 21.62 3.68
C VAL A 20 -11.18 20.60 4.58
N LYS A 21 -12.36 20.15 4.14
CA LYS A 21 -13.10 19.06 4.78
C LYS A 21 -12.12 17.93 5.05
N GLN A 22 -11.99 17.52 6.31
CA GLN A 22 -11.26 16.32 6.68
C GLN A 22 -11.76 15.18 5.81
N VAL A 23 -10.87 14.59 5.01
CA VAL A 23 -11.19 13.37 4.27
C VAL A 23 -11.41 12.29 5.31
N ILE A 24 -12.66 11.88 5.50
CA ILE A 24 -12.97 10.69 6.29
C ILE A 24 -12.55 9.50 5.42
N VAL A 25 -11.40 8.93 5.74
CA VAL A 25 -10.86 7.75 5.07
C VAL A 25 -11.52 6.51 5.69
N ASP A 26 -12.19 5.69 4.88
CA ASP A 26 -12.72 4.40 5.31
C ASP A 26 -11.59 3.37 5.34
N THR A 27 -10.93 3.32 6.50
CA THR A 27 -9.76 2.45 6.72
C THR A 27 -10.09 0.97 6.64
N GLN A 28 -11.35 0.59 6.89
CA GLN A 28 -11.82 -0.79 6.77
C GLN A 28 -12.04 -1.17 5.30
N ALA A 29 -12.54 -0.25 4.48
CA ALA A 29 -12.63 -0.48 3.03
C ALA A 29 -11.25 -0.61 2.37
N ILE A 30 -10.28 0.21 2.78
CA ILE A 30 -8.89 0.11 2.27
C ILE A 30 -8.27 -1.23 2.69
N ARG A 31 -8.43 -1.65 3.95
CA ARG A 31 -7.96 -2.95 4.43
C ARG A 31 -8.53 -4.13 3.63
N ARG A 32 -9.84 -4.14 3.36
CA ARG A 32 -10.47 -5.21 2.56
C ARG A 32 -9.86 -5.30 1.16
N LYS A 33 -9.78 -4.16 0.45
CA LYS A 33 -9.20 -4.11 -0.89
C LYS A 33 -7.75 -4.57 -0.92
N LEU A 34 -6.98 -4.23 0.12
CA LEU A 34 -5.61 -4.69 0.23
C LEU A 34 -5.53 -6.20 0.43
N ILE A 35 -6.29 -6.76 1.38
CA ILE A 35 -6.28 -8.20 1.63
C ILE A 35 -6.69 -8.96 0.37
N GLU A 36 -7.70 -8.49 -0.35
CA GLU A 36 -8.11 -9.04 -1.65
C GLU A 36 -6.96 -9.01 -2.66
N SER A 37 -6.27 -7.87 -2.80
CA SER A 37 -5.12 -7.74 -3.71
C SER A 37 -3.98 -8.70 -3.34
N LEU A 38 -3.66 -8.81 -2.06
CA LEU A 38 -2.62 -9.72 -1.57
C LEU A 38 -3.00 -11.20 -1.77
N GLN A 39 -4.29 -11.54 -1.63
CA GLN A 39 -4.78 -12.88 -1.92
C GLN A 39 -4.65 -13.23 -3.40
N GLU A 40 -4.90 -12.29 -4.31
CA GLU A 40 -4.65 -12.49 -5.75
C GLU A 40 -3.16 -12.78 -6.02
N LEU A 41 -2.26 -11.98 -5.44
CA LEU A 41 -0.82 -12.20 -5.57
C LEU A 41 -0.39 -13.56 -5.02
N TYR A 42 -0.87 -13.92 -3.83
CA TYR A 42 -0.62 -15.23 -3.23
C TYR A 42 -1.07 -16.36 -4.15
N ASN A 43 -2.28 -16.26 -4.71
CA ASN A 43 -2.83 -17.29 -5.60
C ASN A 43 -2.08 -17.43 -6.92
N ILE A 44 -1.47 -16.35 -7.41
CA ILE A 44 -0.59 -16.40 -8.58
C ILE A 44 0.70 -17.15 -8.23
N VAL A 45 1.40 -16.70 -7.19
CA VAL A 45 2.72 -17.24 -6.82
C VAL A 45 2.62 -18.69 -6.34
N LYS A 46 1.54 -19.05 -5.62
CA LYS A 46 1.28 -20.40 -5.13
C LYS A 46 1.27 -21.45 -6.25
N ARG A 47 0.94 -21.07 -7.49
CA ARG A 47 0.92 -22.00 -8.63
C ARG A 47 2.31 -22.54 -8.96
N TRP A 48 3.36 -21.79 -8.64
CA TRP A 48 4.75 -22.17 -8.90
C TRP A 48 5.48 -22.67 -7.64
N ALA A 49 4.90 -22.48 -6.46
CA ALA A 49 5.52 -22.80 -5.17
C ALA A 49 5.85 -24.29 -4.96
N ALA A 50 5.25 -25.19 -5.73
CA ALA A 50 5.58 -26.62 -5.67
C ALA A 50 6.92 -26.96 -6.36
N GLU A 51 7.37 -26.11 -7.29
CA GLU A 51 8.50 -26.39 -8.18
C GLU A 51 9.62 -25.32 -8.07
N ASP A 52 9.34 -24.16 -7.47
CA ASP A 52 10.27 -23.05 -7.29
C ASP A 52 10.33 -22.61 -5.81
N GLU A 53 11.51 -22.77 -5.18
CA GLU A 53 11.75 -22.40 -3.78
C GLU A 53 11.55 -20.89 -3.55
N ASP A 54 11.90 -20.04 -4.50
CA ASP A 54 11.70 -18.60 -4.40
C ASP A 54 10.22 -18.23 -4.48
N ALA A 55 9.44 -18.97 -5.28
CA ALA A 55 8.00 -18.84 -5.30
C ALA A 55 7.39 -19.31 -3.96
N ALA A 56 7.87 -20.41 -3.38
CA ALA A 56 7.42 -20.88 -2.07
C ALA A 56 7.70 -19.85 -0.96
N ARG A 57 8.91 -19.26 -0.96
CA ARG A 57 9.29 -18.21 -0.01
C ARG A 57 8.45 -16.94 -0.18
N THR A 58 8.21 -16.54 -1.43
CA THR A 58 7.37 -15.37 -1.76
C THR A 58 5.92 -15.60 -1.32
N ALA A 59 5.35 -16.78 -1.57
CA ALA A 59 4.00 -17.12 -1.12
C ALA A 59 3.88 -17.13 0.42
N ALA A 60 4.90 -17.63 1.12
CA ALA A 60 4.94 -17.62 2.59
C ALA A 60 4.97 -16.19 3.14
N TYR A 61 5.78 -15.31 2.55
CA TYR A 61 5.83 -13.89 2.90
C TYR A 61 4.48 -13.20 2.70
N ILE A 62 3.84 -13.37 1.54
CA ILE A 62 2.52 -12.77 1.27
C ILE A 62 1.47 -13.26 2.28
N ALA A 63 1.47 -14.56 2.60
CA ALA A 63 0.55 -15.12 3.59
C ALA A 63 0.77 -14.53 4.99
N GLN A 64 2.03 -14.37 5.42
CA GLN A 64 2.35 -13.76 6.70
C GLN A 64 1.93 -12.28 6.76
N THR A 65 2.14 -11.56 5.66
CA THR A 65 1.69 -10.19 5.47
C THR A 65 0.17 -10.04 5.60
N ILE A 66 -0.62 -10.90 4.94
CA ILE A 66 -2.09 -10.89 5.07
C ILE A 66 -2.49 -11.08 6.54
N ASN A 67 -1.85 -12.01 7.25
CA ASN A 67 -2.11 -12.28 8.65
C ASN A 67 -1.75 -11.09 9.56
N ASN A 68 -0.68 -10.36 9.25
CA ASN A 68 -0.30 -9.17 10.01
C ASN A 68 -1.30 -8.03 9.80
N ILE A 69 -1.77 -7.81 8.57
CA ILE A 69 -2.70 -6.73 8.24
C ILE A 69 -4.11 -7.01 8.78
N ALA A 70 -4.54 -8.28 8.75
CA ALA A 70 -5.75 -8.70 9.43
C ALA A 70 -5.72 -8.38 10.94
N LYS A 71 -4.51 -8.31 11.54
CA LYS A 71 -4.30 -8.04 12.96
C LYS A 71 -3.95 -6.57 13.29
N ALA A 72 -3.34 -5.81 12.39
CA ALA A 72 -2.81 -4.46 12.65
C ALA A 72 -3.82 -3.34 12.33
N TYR A 73 -3.72 -2.18 13.00
CA TYR A 73 -4.64 -1.03 12.90
C TYR A 73 -4.07 0.18 12.11
N ASP A 74 -2.91 0.08 11.46
CA ASP A 74 -2.27 1.25 10.83
C ASP A 74 -2.26 1.16 9.28
N GLU A 75 -2.82 2.17 8.61
CA GLU A 75 -2.94 2.24 7.14
C GLU A 75 -1.60 2.47 6.43
N ARG A 76 -0.62 3.10 7.07
CA ARG A 76 0.65 3.42 6.40
C ARG A 76 1.57 2.21 6.24
N GLU A 77 1.49 1.28 7.18
CA GLU A 77 2.26 0.04 7.15
C GLU A 77 1.78 -0.85 5.99
N VAL A 78 0.46 -0.86 5.76
CA VAL A 78 -0.23 -1.55 4.69
C VAL A 78 0.27 -1.17 3.30
N ASP A 79 0.35 0.13 3.00
CA ASP A 79 0.78 0.62 1.68
C ASP A 79 2.23 0.24 1.38
N ASN A 80 3.10 0.35 2.39
CA ASN A 80 4.50 -0.03 2.26
C ASN A 80 4.65 -1.54 1.98
N ILE A 81 3.89 -2.38 2.67
CA ILE A 81 3.95 -3.83 2.47
C ILE A 81 3.40 -4.23 1.09
N LEU A 82 2.35 -3.57 0.61
CA LEU A 82 1.82 -3.83 -0.74
C LEU A 82 2.88 -3.55 -1.81
N GLU A 83 3.56 -2.42 -1.68
CA GLU A 83 4.59 -1.99 -2.63
C GLU A 83 5.78 -2.97 -2.65
N GLU A 84 6.16 -3.47 -1.48
CA GLU A 84 7.22 -4.49 -1.35
C GLU A 84 6.80 -5.83 -1.98
N ALA A 85 5.58 -6.31 -1.71
CA ALA A 85 5.05 -7.52 -2.31
C ALA A 85 4.97 -7.45 -3.85
N LYS A 86 4.60 -6.28 -4.40
CA LYS A 86 4.60 -6.04 -5.86
C LYS A 86 6.00 -6.12 -6.45
N LYS A 87 6.99 -5.50 -5.80
CA LYS A 87 8.40 -5.56 -6.26
C LYS A 87 8.92 -6.99 -6.29
N LEU A 88 8.65 -7.77 -5.25
CA LEU A 88 9.04 -9.19 -5.20
C LEU A 88 8.41 -9.99 -6.33
N LEU A 89 7.13 -9.75 -6.62
CA LEU A 89 6.44 -10.39 -7.73
C LEU A 89 7.06 -10.05 -9.08
N GLU A 90 7.40 -8.78 -9.32
CA GLU A 90 8.02 -8.38 -10.60
C GLU A 90 9.41 -9.00 -10.77
N THR A 91 10.21 -9.07 -9.71
CA THR A 91 11.48 -9.80 -9.71
C THR A 91 11.29 -11.28 -10.04
N LEU A 92 10.28 -11.92 -9.44
CA LEU A 92 9.96 -13.34 -9.70
C LEU A 92 9.53 -13.54 -11.16
N LYS A 93 8.68 -12.65 -11.69
CA LYS A 93 8.23 -12.70 -13.09
C LYS A 93 9.37 -12.52 -14.08
N ALA A 94 10.30 -11.61 -13.79
CA ALA A 94 11.49 -11.38 -14.61
C ALA A 94 12.36 -12.64 -14.67
N LYS A 95 12.63 -13.26 -13.50
CA LYS A 95 13.34 -14.55 -13.39
C LYS A 95 12.67 -15.67 -14.19
N GLN A 96 11.34 -15.80 -14.08
CA GLN A 96 10.56 -16.83 -14.77
C GLN A 96 10.48 -16.63 -16.30
N ARG A 97 10.57 -15.39 -16.78
CA ARG A 97 10.67 -15.09 -18.22
C ARG A 97 12.06 -15.30 -18.80
N GLY A 98 13.05 -15.68 -17.97
CA GLY A 98 14.45 -15.70 -18.38
C GLY A 98 15.03 -14.30 -18.63
N GLU A 99 14.33 -13.25 -18.18
CA GLU A 99 14.74 -11.85 -18.28
C GLU A 99 15.43 -11.47 -16.96
N GLY A 100 16.69 -11.84 -16.78
CA GLY A 100 17.46 -11.39 -15.61
C GLY A 100 18.92 -11.87 -15.59
N VAL A 101 19.82 -10.95 -16.00
CA VAL A 101 21.29 -10.86 -15.85
C VAL A 101 22.13 -12.05 -16.30
#